data_AF-A0A506WZQ4-F1
#
_entry.id   AF-A0A506WZQ4-F1
#
_cell.length_a   1.000
_cell.length_b   1.000
_cell.length_c   1.000
_cell.angle_alpha   90.00
_cell.angle_beta   90.00
_cell.angle_gamma   90.00
#
_symmetry.space_group_name_H-M   'P 1'
#
loop_
_entity.id
_entity.type
_entity.pdbx_description
1 polymer ?
#
loop_
_entity_poly.entity_id
_entity_poly.type
_entity_poly.pdbx_seq_one_letter_code
_entity_poly.pdbx_strand_id
1 'polypeptide(L)'
;HRDPYRWPFDAWDIDPRYTERRPRQLRLAHAATRLDGPTVVREQRLTGPGVEVEQRIVLEAGSELVRFETRVDWRASHRMLRAEFRPSRWADEVACEIQ
;
A
#
# COMPACT_ATOMS: atom_id res chain seq x y z
N HIS A 1 23.47 10.25 27.06
CA HIS A 1 24.29 10.31 25.84
C HIS A 1 23.37 10.75 24.71
N ARG A 2 23.47 12.00 24.22
CA ARG A 2 22.59 12.52 23.17
C ARG A 2 23.35 12.36 21.87
N ASP A 3 22.88 11.47 21.00
CA ASP A 3 23.52 11.18 19.72
C ASP A 3 23.58 12.48 18.87
N PRO A 4 24.78 12.99 18.56
CA PRO A 4 24.94 14.22 17.79
C PRO A 4 24.54 14.09 16.31
N TYR A 5 24.23 12.88 15.80
CA TYR A 5 23.83 12.64 14.41
C TYR A 5 22.33 12.52 14.17
N ARG A 6 21.48 12.79 15.18
CA ARG A 6 20.01 12.87 14.99
C ARG A 6 19.60 14.22 14.39
N TRP A 7 20.07 14.51 13.17
CA TRP A 7 19.47 15.49 12.27
C TRP A 7 18.05 15.01 11.93
N PRO A 8 17.01 15.86 11.89
CA PRO A 8 15.75 15.66 12.63
C PRO A 8 14.87 14.46 12.26
N PHE A 9 15.27 13.66 11.26
CA PHE A 9 14.63 12.43 10.82
C PHE A 9 15.72 11.42 10.45
N ASP A 10 15.70 10.25 11.09
CA ASP A 10 16.50 9.11 10.66
C ASP A 10 15.64 8.21 9.75
N ALA A 11 16.22 7.66 8.68
CA ALA A 11 15.53 6.75 7.76
C ALA A 11 15.29 5.35 8.37
N TRP A 12 15.82 5.10 9.56
CA TRP A 12 15.74 3.82 10.27
C TRP A 12 14.59 3.74 11.27
N ASP A 13 14.12 4.86 11.82
CA ASP A 13 13.09 4.89 12.86
C ASP A 13 11.76 5.46 12.34
N ILE A 14 10.68 4.71 12.55
CA ILE A 14 9.32 5.24 12.44
C ILE A 14 8.87 5.65 13.84
N ASP A 15 8.43 6.89 14.01
CA ASP A 15 7.85 7.41 15.26
C ASP A 15 6.76 6.45 15.79
N PRO A 16 6.88 5.90 17.01
CA PRO A 16 5.88 4.96 17.56
C PRO A 16 4.46 5.52 17.60
N ARG A 17 4.31 6.86 17.72
CA ARG A 17 3.01 7.54 17.68
C ARG A 17 2.45 7.70 16.27
N TYR A 18 3.14 7.22 15.25
CA TYR A 18 2.66 7.22 13.86
C TYR A 18 1.30 6.54 13.73
N THR A 19 1.05 5.47 14.49
CA THR A 19 -0.22 4.73 14.50
C THR A 19 -1.40 5.57 15.00
N GLU A 20 -1.15 6.58 15.83
CA GLU A 20 -2.16 7.52 16.34
C GLU A 20 -2.53 8.60 15.31
N ARG A 21 -1.70 8.78 14.27
CA ARG A 21 -1.94 9.79 13.24
C ARG A 21 -3.11 9.35 12.35
N ARG A 22 -4.06 10.26 12.11
CA ARG A 22 -5.21 10.00 11.25
C ARG A 22 -4.73 9.69 9.81
N PRO A 23 -4.99 8.49 9.28
CA PRO A 23 -4.62 8.16 7.91
C PRO A 23 -5.46 8.97 6.92
N ARG A 24 -4.87 9.30 5.78
CA ARG A 24 -5.58 9.91 4.65
C ARG A 24 -5.77 8.85 3.57
N GLN A 25 -7.03 8.57 3.24
CA GLN A 25 -7.36 7.70 2.12
C GLN A 25 -7.10 8.45 0.81
N LEU A 26 -6.52 7.74 -0.16
CA LEU A 26 -6.41 8.23 -1.52
C LEU A 26 -7.79 8.21 -2.18
N ARG A 27 -8.05 9.18 -3.05
CA ARG A 27 -9.30 9.26 -3.80
C ARG A 27 -9.17 8.46 -5.08
N LEU A 28 -10.14 7.58 -5.36
CA LEU A 28 -10.26 6.93 -6.66
C LEU A 28 -10.59 7.98 -7.74
N ALA A 29 -9.63 8.24 -8.62
CA ALA A 29 -9.77 9.18 -9.73
C ALA A 29 -10.27 8.50 -11.01
N HIS A 30 -9.91 7.24 -11.20
CA HIS A 30 -10.34 6.44 -12.34
C HIS A 30 -10.35 4.98 -11.96
N ALA A 31 -11.27 4.22 -12.55
CA ALA A 31 -11.17 2.78 -12.60
C ALA A 31 -11.82 2.22 -13.86
N ALA A 32 -11.22 1.17 -14.40
CA ALA A 32 -11.75 0.40 -15.51
C ALA A 32 -11.54 -1.09 -15.24
N THR A 33 -12.46 -1.91 -15.74
CA THR A 33 -12.33 -3.36 -15.68
C THR A 33 -12.42 -3.90 -17.09
N ARG A 34 -11.49 -4.78 -17.46
CA ARG A 34 -11.50 -5.48 -18.75
C ARG A 34 -11.31 -6.97 -18.57
N LEU A 35 -11.74 -7.71 -19.59
CA LEU A 35 -11.39 -9.10 -19.80
C LEU A 35 -10.28 -9.16 -20.85
N ASP A 36 -9.27 -9.98 -20.59
CA ASP A 36 -8.17 -10.28 -21.48
C ASP A 36 -7.98 -11.80 -21.49
N GLY A 37 -8.65 -12.47 -22.44
CA GLY A 37 -8.74 -13.92 -22.47
C GLY A 37 -9.30 -14.50 -21.15
N PRO A 38 -8.57 -15.41 -20.46
CA PRO A 38 -8.99 -15.99 -19.18
C PRO A 38 -8.78 -15.05 -17.97
N THR A 39 -8.33 -13.82 -18.19
CA THR A 39 -7.88 -12.92 -17.12
C THR A 39 -8.80 -11.71 -17.00
N VAL A 40 -9.23 -11.42 -15.78
CA VAL A 40 -9.91 -10.17 -15.42
C VAL A 40 -8.86 -9.19 -14.90
N VAL A 41 -8.82 -7.99 -15.47
CA VAL A 41 -7.93 -6.91 -15.02
C VAL A 41 -8.77 -5.71 -14.62
N ARG A 42 -8.61 -5.26 -13.37
CA ARG A 42 -9.12 -3.97 -12.91
C ARG A 42 -7.97 -2.99 -12.75
N GLU A 43 -8.00 -1.95 -13.56
CA GLU A 43 -7.10 -0.80 -13.46
C GLU A 43 -7.71 0.27 -12.59
N GLN A 44 -6.89 0.88 -11.74
CA GLN A 44 -7.28 1.96 -10.86
C GLN A 44 -6.21 3.04 -10.84
N ARG A 45 -6.65 4.30 -10.83
CA ARG A 45 -5.80 5.45 -10.51
C ARG A 45 -6.31 6.09 -9.23
N LEU A 46 -5.49 6.09 -8.19
CA LEU A 46 -5.75 6.72 -6.91
C LEU A 46 -4.88 7.97 -6.78
N THR A 47 -5.45 9.06 -6.26
CA THR A 47 -4.76 10.36 -6.18
C THR A 47 -4.86 10.95 -4.77
N GLY A 48 -3.81 11.64 -4.36
CA GLY A 48 -3.74 12.42 -3.14
C GLY A 48 -2.66 13.50 -3.22
N PRO A 49 -2.50 14.33 -2.18
CA PRO A 49 -1.48 15.38 -2.20
C PRO A 49 -0.07 14.82 -2.33
N GLY A 50 0.60 15.11 -3.44
CA GLY A 50 1.97 14.64 -3.72
C GLY A 50 2.09 13.14 -3.97
N VAL A 51 0.99 12.45 -4.29
CA VAL A 51 0.99 11.01 -4.60
C VAL A 51 -0.04 10.66 -5.67
N GLU A 52 0.40 9.89 -6.65
CA GLU A 52 -0.46 9.21 -7.62
C GLU A 52 -0.11 7.73 -7.65
N VAL A 53 -1.12 6.87 -7.55
CA VAL A 53 -0.97 5.42 -7.57
C VAL A 53 -1.73 4.87 -8.77
N GLU A 54 -1.03 4.12 -9.61
CA GLU A 54 -1.61 3.30 -10.66
C GLU A 54 -1.54 1.84 -10.20
N GLN A 55 -2.68 1.16 -10.18
CA GLN A 55 -2.77 -0.22 -9.72
C GLN A 55 -3.52 -1.08 -10.72
N ARG A 56 -2.97 -2.26 -11.03
CA ARG A 56 -3.64 -3.34 -11.74
C ARG A 56 -3.94 -4.46 -10.76
N ILE A 57 -5.21 -4.82 -10.65
CA ILE A 57 -5.68 -5.96 -9.88
C ILE A 57 -6.04 -7.05 -10.89
N VAL A 58 -5.32 -8.16 -10.83
CA VAL A 58 -5.35 -9.21 -11.85
C VAL A 58 -5.81 -10.52 -11.24
N LEU A 59 -6.81 -11.14 -11.84
CA LEU A 59 -7.28 -12.49 -11.51
C LEU A 59 -7.35 -13.31 -12.78
N GLU A 60 -6.67 -14.45 -12.81
CA GLU A 60 -6.69 -15.40 -13.93
C GLU A 60 -7.56 -16.61 -13.58
N ALA A 61 -8.32 -17.11 -14.56
CA ALA A 61 -9.17 -18.29 -14.37
C ALA A 61 -8.34 -19.50 -13.91
N GLY A 62 -8.76 -20.12 -12.81
CA GLY A 62 -8.07 -21.25 -12.19
C GLY A 62 -6.94 -20.88 -11.24
N SER A 63 -6.59 -19.60 -11.09
CA SER A 63 -5.62 -19.15 -10.08
C SER A 63 -6.28 -19.00 -8.71
N GLU A 64 -5.57 -19.42 -7.67
CA GLU A 64 -5.94 -19.16 -6.27
C GLU A 64 -5.51 -17.77 -5.79
N LEU A 65 -4.79 -17.01 -6.63
CA LEU A 65 -4.16 -15.74 -6.27
C LEU A 65 -4.78 -14.56 -7.02
N VAL A 66 -4.99 -13.46 -6.30
CA VAL A 66 -5.22 -12.14 -6.88
C VAL A 66 -3.91 -11.36 -6.82
N ARG A 67 -3.41 -10.92 -7.98
CA ARG A 67 -2.17 -10.15 -8.07
C ARG A 67 -2.46 -8.65 -8.06
N PHE A 68 -1.71 -7.91 -7.25
CA PHE A 68 -1.76 -6.46 -7.20
C PHE A 68 -0.44 -5.90 -7.73
N GLU A 69 -0.45 -5.34 -8.93
CA GLU A 69 0.70 -4.68 -9.54
C GLU A 69 0.54 -3.17 -9.31
N THR A 70 1.46 -2.55 -8.57
CA THR A 70 1.30 -1.16 -8.11
C THR A 70 2.49 -0.32 -8.52
N ARG A 71 2.23 0.80 -9.20
CA ARG A 71 3.20 1.85 -9.52
C ARG A 71 2.81 3.13 -8.79
N VAL A 72 3.79 3.83 -8.22
CA VAL A 72 3.55 5.04 -7.43
C VAL A 72 4.46 6.17 -7.92
N ASP A 73 3.88 7.31 -8.30
CA ASP A 73 4.60 8.60 -8.34
C ASP A 73 4.50 9.22 -6.94
N TRP A 74 5.64 9.34 -6.26
CA TRP A 74 5.71 9.74 -4.86
C TRP A 74 6.56 11.00 -4.68
N ARG A 75 5.90 12.08 -4.24
CA ARG A 75 6.51 13.38 -3.94
C ARG A 75 6.17 13.87 -2.53
N ALA A 76 5.52 13.03 -1.72
CA ALA A 76 5.13 13.37 -0.37
C ALA A 76 6.29 13.21 0.61
N SER A 77 6.45 14.19 1.51
CA SER A 77 7.48 14.16 2.57
C SER A 77 6.88 13.75 3.91
N HIS A 78 7.61 12.91 4.67
CA HIS A 78 7.20 12.43 6.00
C HIS A 78 5.81 11.78 5.99
N ARG A 79 5.56 10.95 4.99
CA ARG A 79 4.34 10.16 4.82
C ARG A 79 4.72 8.72 4.53
N MET A 80 3.81 7.81 4.86
CA MET A 80 3.93 6.40 4.54
C MET A 80 2.67 5.99 3.79
N LEU A 81 2.86 5.35 2.63
CA LEU A 81 1.78 4.70 1.91
C LEU A 81 1.60 3.29 2.46
N ARG A 82 0.37 2.91 2.80
CA ARG A 82 0.04 1.56 3.26
C ARG A 82 -1.06 0.97 2.40
N ALA A 83 -0.91 -0.31 2.07
CA ALA A 83 -2.03 -1.15 1.62
C ALA A 83 -2.55 -1.92 2.82
N GLU A 84 -3.87 -1.96 2.99
CA GLU A 84 -4.53 -2.65 4.11
C GLU A 84 -5.45 -3.73 3.55
N PHE A 85 -5.21 -4.97 3.96
CA PHE A 85 -6.05 -6.12 3.64
C PHE A 85 -6.59 -6.67 4.96
N ARG A 86 -7.90 -6.55 5.18
CA ARG A 86 -8.53 -7.02 6.42
C ARG A 86 -9.05 -8.45 6.22
N PRO A 87 -8.52 -9.44 6.96
CA PRO A 87 -9.07 -10.78 6.92
C PRO A 87 -10.47 -10.80 7.55
N SER A 88 -11.32 -11.71 7.08
CA SER A 88 -12.66 -11.93 7.66
C SER A 88 -12.62 -12.74 8.95
N ARG A 89 -11.52 -13.46 9.20
CA ARG A 89 -11.28 -14.24 10.42
C ARG A 89 -10.05 -13.69 11.13
N TRP A 90 -10.13 -13.66 12.45
CA TRP A 90 -9.08 -13.14 13.32
C TRP A 90 -8.46 -14.27 14.14
N ALA A 91 -7.18 -14.12 14.47
CA ALA A 91 -6.42 -14.98 15.37
C ALA A 91 -5.42 -14.13 16.18
N ASP A 92 -5.04 -14.59 17.37
CA ASP A 92 -4.05 -13.94 18.23
C ASP A 92 -2.62 -14.00 17.67
N GLU A 93 -2.38 -14.89 16.71
CA GLU A 93 -1.07 -15.17 16.12
C GLU A 93 -1.09 -15.04 14.60
N VAL A 94 0.06 -14.70 14.01
CA VAL A 94 0.25 -14.59 12.57
C VAL A 94 1.47 -15.39 12.13
N ALA A 95 1.33 -16.12 11.02
CA ALA A 95 2.45 -16.79 10.37
C ALA A 95 3.14 -15.82 9.41
N CYS A 96 4.43 -15.60 9.63
CA CYS A 96 5.29 -14.79 8.77
C CYS A 96 6.46 -15.64 8.30
N GLU A 97 6.68 -15.73 7.00
CA GLU A 97 7.90 -16.32 6.45
C GLU A 97 9.10 -15.42 6.79
N ILE A 98 10.13 -15.99 7.40
CA ILE A 98 11.38 -15.32 7.80
C ILE A 98 12.60 -16.06 7.22
N GLN A 99 13.72 -15.36 7.00
CA GLN A 99 15.01 -15.95 6.58
C GLN A 99 16.06 -15.86 7.68
#